data_AF-A0A8C6Z2Y9-F1
#
_entry.id   AF-A0A8C6Z2Y9-F1
#
_cell.length_a   1.000
_cell.length_b   1.000
_cell.length_c   1.000
_cell.angle_alpha   90.00
_cell.angle_beta   90.00
_cell.angle_gamma   90.00
#
_symmetry.space_group_name_H-M   'P 1'
#
loop_
_entity.id
_entity.type
_entity.pdbx_description
1 polymer ?
#
loop_
_entity_poly.entity_id
_entity_poly.type
_entity_poly.pdbx_seq_one_letter_code
_entity_poly.pdbx_strand_id
1 'polypeptide(L)'
;MDPAEQFSARGKKNFLSADKKKDRGYRSLMGFLCIFPVVALLAFVGDSAGEDAASPALHGVSDSASHRAAFPPWPPTRRKRYTITPGHLKWDHFNLTYKILSFPRNLINASDTRKGLAAAFRMWSEVSPFSFREVPRHADSDLKIGFYSINHTDCLESLIHHCFDGTTGELAHAFFPPNGEIHFDDHEYWILGNTRFSWKKGVWLTDLVHVAAHEIGHALGLMHSLNPSALMHINATLTGKKTISQDEVWGIHRLYGCKDRLFMCPSWARKGFCEKRRKLMKKHCPSTCDFCYEFPFPAIPSTLPPPRTKTKTVSEGRNVTFRCGQKIIHKKGKVYWYKDKELLEYSYPGYLSLNDDHMSIIANAINEGTYTCIVKKKERILTTYSWRIRLRH
;
A
#
# COMPACT_ATOMS: atom_id res chain seq x y z
N MET A 1 -31.00 48.50 -37.09
CA MET A 1 -32.26 49.08 -37.58
C MET A 1 -33.28 47.97 -37.50
N ASP A 2 -34.15 48.01 -36.48
CA ASP A 2 -35.41 47.24 -36.46
C ASP A 2 -36.47 47.98 -37.28
N PRO A 3 -37.56 47.29 -37.66
CA PRO A 3 -38.81 47.39 -36.88
C PRO A 3 -39.36 45.97 -36.51
N ALA A 4 -39.93 45.72 -35.31
CA ALA A 4 -41.18 46.25 -34.75
C ALA A 4 -42.41 46.00 -35.68
N GLU A 5 -43.61 45.59 -35.25
CA GLU A 5 -44.20 45.15 -33.97
C GLU A 5 -45.61 44.57 -34.31
N GLN A 6 -46.23 43.67 -33.52
CA GLN A 6 -47.65 43.83 -33.05
C GLN A 6 -48.14 42.72 -32.08
N PHE A 7 -48.48 43.13 -30.83
CA PHE A 7 -49.61 42.76 -29.95
C PHE A 7 -50.47 41.49 -30.22
N SER A 8 -50.92 40.70 -29.22
CA SER A 8 -51.78 41.09 -28.07
C SER A 8 -51.95 39.86 -27.12
N ALA A 9 -51.72 39.93 -25.80
CA ALA A 9 -52.70 40.18 -24.71
C ALA A 9 -53.90 39.19 -24.62
N ARG A 10 -54.48 38.80 -23.48
CA ARG A 10 -54.35 39.17 -22.05
C ARG A 10 -55.06 38.11 -21.18
N GLY A 11 -54.65 37.84 -19.93
CA GLY A 11 -55.36 36.84 -19.09
C GLY A 11 -54.94 36.73 -17.62
N LYS A 12 -55.09 37.79 -16.81
CA LYS A 12 -54.98 37.73 -15.34
C LYS A 12 -56.35 37.56 -14.71
N LYS A 13 -56.46 36.78 -13.62
CA LYS A 13 -56.97 37.26 -12.30
C LYS A 13 -56.79 36.23 -11.18
N ASN A 14 -56.57 36.76 -9.97
CA ASN A 14 -56.40 36.04 -8.70
C ASN A 14 -57.74 36.02 -7.92
N PHE A 15 -57.84 35.21 -6.85
CA PHE A 15 -58.19 35.58 -5.44
C PHE A 15 -58.42 34.28 -4.59
N LEU A 16 -57.75 34.10 -3.43
CA LEU A 16 -58.27 34.20 -2.03
C LEU A 16 -59.38 33.18 -1.63
N SER A 17 -59.50 32.65 -0.39
CA SER A 17 -58.69 32.65 0.87
C SER A 17 -59.33 31.70 1.92
N ALA A 18 -58.59 31.30 2.97
CA ALA A 18 -59.05 30.94 4.34
C ALA A 18 -60.02 29.74 4.57
N ASP A 19 -60.25 29.17 5.77
CA ASP A 19 -59.46 28.94 7.02
C ASP A 19 -60.33 28.08 8.01
N LYS A 20 -59.71 27.31 8.94
CA LYS A 20 -60.29 26.62 10.14
C LYS A 20 -61.45 25.60 9.93
N LYS A 21 -61.55 24.49 10.68
CA LYS A 21 -61.60 24.40 12.17
C LYS A 21 -61.22 22.99 12.70
N LYS A 22 -61.54 22.70 13.98
CA LYS A 22 -60.83 21.79 14.90
C LYS A 22 -61.77 21.14 15.92
N ASP A 23 -61.59 19.86 16.24
CA ASP A 23 -61.69 19.22 17.59
C ASP A 23 -61.24 17.73 17.48
N ARG A 24 -60.42 17.10 18.36
CA ARG A 24 -60.50 16.84 19.83
C ARG A 24 -61.47 15.68 20.14
N GLY A 25 -61.12 14.54 20.75
CA GLY A 25 -59.84 13.96 21.24
C GLY A 25 -60.09 13.01 22.44
N TYR A 26 -59.26 11.99 22.72
CA TYR A 26 -59.23 11.32 24.04
C TYR A 26 -57.88 10.64 24.38
N ARG A 27 -57.67 10.36 25.67
CA ARG A 27 -56.41 9.92 26.32
C ARG A 27 -56.29 8.39 26.45
N SER A 28 -55.06 7.87 26.54
CA SER A 28 -54.62 7.11 27.74
C SER A 28 -53.08 7.09 27.87
N LEU A 29 -52.58 6.92 29.11
CA LEU A 29 -51.15 6.79 29.46
C LEU A 29 -50.80 5.33 29.84
N MET A 30 -49.55 4.92 29.60
CA MET A 30 -48.60 4.21 30.49
C MET A 30 -47.28 4.05 29.69
N GLY A 31 -46.08 4.42 30.17
CA GLY A 31 -45.24 3.65 31.11
C GLY A 31 -44.39 2.60 30.35
N PHE A 32 -43.06 2.47 30.45
CA PHE A 32 -42.10 2.88 31.49
C PHE A 32 -40.63 2.97 30.96
N LEU A 33 -39.82 3.82 31.62
CA LEU A 33 -38.34 3.84 31.79
C LEU A 33 -37.34 3.44 30.66
N CYS A 34 -36.50 4.42 30.29
CA CYS A 34 -35.08 4.19 29.95
C CYS A 34 -34.22 4.22 31.23
N ILE A 35 -33.07 3.53 31.26
CA ILE A 35 -32.03 3.69 32.30
C ILE A 35 -30.69 4.02 31.64
N PHE A 36 -30.17 5.21 31.95
CA PHE A 36 -28.75 5.57 31.86
C PHE A 36 -28.20 5.70 33.29
N PRO A 37 -26.92 5.34 33.55
CA PRO A 37 -26.22 5.73 34.77
C PRO A 37 -25.30 6.96 34.57
N VAL A 38 -25.38 7.85 35.57
CA VAL A 38 -24.56 9.04 35.86
C VAL A 38 -24.54 9.10 37.41
N VAL A 39 -23.56 9.60 38.16
CA VAL A 39 -22.50 10.63 38.00
C VAL A 39 -21.23 10.11 38.74
N ALA A 40 -20.10 10.79 39.02
CA ALA A 40 -19.66 12.19 38.95
C ALA A 40 -18.14 12.30 38.65
N LEU A 41 -17.64 13.54 38.58
CA LEU A 41 -16.23 13.94 38.76
C LEU A 41 -16.24 15.04 39.85
N LEU A 42 -15.45 14.93 40.92
CA LEU A 42 -15.08 16.08 41.77
C LEU A 42 -13.67 15.88 42.36
N ALA A 43 -12.97 17.00 42.56
CA ALA A 43 -11.60 17.10 43.06
C ALA A 43 -11.56 17.91 44.38
N PHE A 44 -10.34 18.32 44.80
CA PHE A 44 -9.98 19.03 46.05
C PHE A 44 -9.88 18.10 47.29
N VAL A 45 -8.94 18.24 48.23
CA VAL A 45 -7.79 19.16 48.43
C VAL A 45 -6.69 18.36 49.18
N GLY A 46 -5.40 18.57 48.94
CA GLY A 46 -4.59 19.37 49.85
C GLY A 46 -3.21 18.73 50.11
N ASP A 47 -2.23 19.57 50.42
CA ASP A 47 -0.80 19.24 50.51
C ASP A 47 -0.34 18.90 51.95
N SER A 48 0.80 18.21 52.12
CA SER A 48 1.78 18.33 53.24
C SER A 48 2.72 17.12 53.37
N ALA A 49 3.98 17.32 52.95
CA ALA A 49 5.25 17.12 53.69
C ALA A 49 5.53 15.90 54.63
N GLY A 50 6.82 15.51 54.67
CA GLY A 50 7.46 14.55 55.58
C GLY A 50 7.89 13.28 54.84
N GLU A 51 9.18 12.95 54.64
CA GLU A 51 10.24 12.69 55.65
C GLU A 51 9.77 11.60 56.65
N ASP A 52 10.46 10.48 56.88
CA ASP A 52 11.91 10.33 56.79
C ASP A 52 12.45 8.88 56.61
N ALA A 53 13.72 8.83 56.22
CA ALA A 53 14.79 7.89 56.60
C ALA A 53 14.55 6.38 56.90
N ALA A 54 15.34 5.59 56.15
CA ALA A 54 16.32 4.60 56.65
C ALA A 54 15.89 3.21 57.17
N SER A 55 16.48 2.20 56.53
CA SER A 55 16.74 0.85 57.06
C SER A 55 17.72 0.89 58.26
N PRO A 56 17.87 -0.21 59.04
CA PRO A 56 18.84 -1.23 58.60
C PRO A 56 18.50 -2.71 58.93
N ALA A 57 19.11 -3.60 58.14
CA ALA A 57 19.75 -4.90 58.45
C ALA A 57 19.38 -5.68 59.75
N LEU A 58 19.43 -7.01 59.80
CA LEU A 58 20.59 -7.85 59.45
C LEU A 58 20.24 -9.37 59.53
N HIS A 59 21.09 -10.23 58.94
CA HIS A 59 21.07 -11.72 59.00
C HIS A 59 19.90 -12.44 58.28
N GLY A 60 20.09 -13.59 57.63
CA GLY A 60 21.32 -14.36 57.36
C GLY A 60 21.00 -15.78 56.88
N VAL A 61 22.01 -16.47 56.30
CA VAL A 61 22.02 -17.90 55.91
C VAL A 61 21.28 -18.28 54.61
N SER A 62 22.10 -18.35 53.55
CA SER A 62 22.17 -19.40 52.52
C SER A 62 21.06 -20.47 52.48
N ASP A 63 20.39 -20.58 51.33
CA ASP A 63 20.13 -21.89 50.74
C ASP A 63 20.34 -21.89 49.21
N SER A 64 20.89 -22.97 48.67
CA SER A 64 21.45 -23.02 47.32
C SER A 64 20.45 -23.57 46.30
N ALA A 65 19.83 -22.68 45.50
CA ALA A 65 18.98 -23.06 44.38
C ALA A 65 19.53 -22.53 43.04
N SER A 66 19.73 -23.44 42.09
CA SER A 66 20.31 -23.14 40.76
C SER A 66 19.35 -22.32 39.89
N HIS A 67 19.44 -20.99 39.97
CA HIS A 67 18.84 -20.10 38.97
C HIS A 67 19.63 -20.18 37.67
N ARG A 68 19.20 -21.08 36.77
CA ARG A 68 19.57 -21.01 35.35
C ARG A 68 19.19 -19.64 34.82
N ALA A 69 20.17 -18.89 34.33
CA ALA A 69 19.95 -17.59 33.71
C ALA A 69 18.88 -17.73 32.61
N ALA A 70 17.77 -17.00 32.77
CA ALA A 70 16.78 -16.89 31.72
C ALA A 70 17.41 -16.15 30.54
N PHE A 71 17.56 -16.83 29.40
CA PHE A 71 17.97 -16.17 28.17
C PHE A 71 17.00 -15.01 27.88
N PRO A 72 17.49 -13.81 27.51
CA PRO A 72 16.61 -12.72 27.14
C PRO A 72 15.73 -13.17 25.95
N PRO A 73 14.46 -12.77 25.89
CA PRO A 73 13.58 -13.13 24.80
C PRO A 73 14.19 -12.66 23.47
N TRP A 74 14.15 -13.55 22.47
CA TRP A 74 14.70 -13.31 21.14
C TRP A 74 14.18 -11.98 20.59
N PRO A 75 15.05 -11.10 20.04
CA PRO A 75 14.59 -9.85 19.46
C PRO A 75 13.60 -10.15 18.33
N PRO A 76 12.50 -9.40 18.22
CA PRO A 76 11.43 -9.70 17.26
C PRO A 76 12.00 -9.75 15.85
N THR A 77 11.86 -10.91 15.20
CA THR A 77 12.32 -11.13 13.84
C THR A 77 11.60 -10.15 12.91
N ARG A 78 12.33 -9.16 12.43
CA ARG A 78 11.79 -8.06 11.64
C ARG A 78 11.26 -8.58 10.31
N ARG A 79 9.94 -8.44 10.07
CA ARG A 79 9.38 -8.53 8.72
C ARG A 79 10.12 -7.51 7.86
N LYS A 80 10.94 -8.00 6.92
CA LYS A 80 11.32 -7.21 5.75
C LYS A 80 10.00 -6.78 5.08
N ARG A 81 9.95 -5.54 4.62
CA ARG A 81 8.85 -4.98 3.85
C ARG A 81 9.51 -4.42 2.62
N TYR A 82 9.26 -5.04 1.47
CA TYR A 82 9.78 -4.54 0.21
C TYR A 82 8.70 -4.53 -0.85
N THR A 83 8.26 -3.31 -1.11
CA THR A 83 7.51 -2.80 -2.24
C THR A 83 8.32 -2.93 -3.55
N ILE A 84 9.17 -3.95 -3.77
CA ILE A 84 10.16 -3.98 -4.87
C ILE A 84 10.05 -5.28 -5.67
N THR A 85 10.02 -5.19 -7.00
CA THR A 85 10.08 -6.38 -7.87
C THR A 85 11.40 -7.15 -7.66
N PRO A 86 11.38 -8.48 -7.41
CA PRO A 86 12.62 -9.23 -7.19
C PRO A 86 13.54 -9.32 -8.42
N GLY A 87 13.02 -9.06 -9.62
CA GLY A 87 13.83 -8.82 -10.83
C GLY A 87 14.46 -7.43 -10.93
N HIS A 88 14.23 -6.53 -9.95
CA HIS A 88 14.68 -5.13 -9.94
C HIS A 88 14.31 -4.36 -11.22
N LEU A 89 13.11 -4.64 -11.76
CA LEU A 89 12.58 -3.99 -12.95
C LEU A 89 12.48 -2.48 -12.71
N LYS A 90 13.30 -1.72 -13.44
CA LYS A 90 13.49 -0.29 -13.21
C LYS A 90 13.83 0.45 -14.48
N TRP A 91 13.56 1.75 -14.48
CA TRP A 91 14.08 2.66 -15.49
C TRP A 91 15.58 2.93 -15.29
N ASP A 92 16.31 3.15 -16.38
CA ASP A 92 17.73 3.54 -16.41
C ASP A 92 17.93 5.06 -16.41
N HIS A 93 16.87 5.83 -16.68
CA HIS A 93 16.83 7.28 -16.71
C HIS A 93 15.70 7.85 -15.84
N PHE A 94 15.80 9.14 -15.49
CA PHE A 94 14.88 9.80 -14.55
C PHE A 94 13.89 10.78 -15.20
N ASN A 95 14.02 11.08 -16.48
CA ASN A 95 13.17 12.06 -17.17
C ASN A 95 12.13 11.33 -18.01
N LEU A 96 11.14 10.73 -17.33
CA LEU A 96 10.13 9.91 -17.98
C LEU A 96 9.09 10.76 -18.71
N THR A 97 8.70 10.29 -19.89
CA THR A 97 7.62 10.86 -20.68
C THR A 97 6.38 9.97 -20.60
N TYR A 98 5.20 10.59 -20.59
CA TYR A 98 3.93 9.86 -20.58
C TYR A 98 2.96 10.40 -21.63
N LYS A 99 2.10 9.54 -22.18
CA LYS A 99 1.01 9.95 -23.07
C LYS A 99 -0.31 9.32 -22.69
N ILE A 100 -1.40 10.02 -23.02
CA ILE A 100 -2.77 9.62 -22.69
C ILE A 100 -3.50 9.13 -23.96
N LEU A 101 -3.71 7.82 -24.02
CA LEU A 101 -4.29 7.05 -25.13
C LEU A 101 -5.83 7.07 -25.16
N SER A 102 -6.48 7.33 -24.03
CA SER A 102 -7.93 7.54 -23.94
C SER A 102 -8.27 8.32 -22.67
N PHE A 103 -9.51 8.79 -22.57
CA PHE A 103 -10.03 9.53 -21.42
C PHE A 103 -11.31 8.84 -20.94
N PRO A 104 -11.62 8.89 -19.64
CA PRO A 104 -12.81 8.25 -19.11
C PRO A 104 -14.08 8.89 -19.69
N ARG A 105 -15.09 8.08 -19.99
CA ARG A 105 -16.34 8.55 -20.65
C ARG A 105 -17.45 8.95 -19.68
N ASN A 106 -17.32 8.65 -18.38
CA ASN A 106 -18.45 8.68 -17.44
C ASN A 106 -18.75 10.04 -16.77
N LEU A 107 -17.77 10.66 -16.08
CA LEU A 107 -18.02 11.80 -15.19
C LEU A 107 -17.02 12.95 -15.31
N ILE A 108 -15.72 12.66 -15.39
CA ILE A 108 -14.67 13.69 -15.50
C ILE A 108 -14.28 13.90 -16.97
N ASN A 109 -14.00 15.14 -17.34
CA ASN A 109 -13.52 15.50 -18.67
C ASN A 109 -12.00 15.35 -18.80
N ALA A 110 -11.49 15.42 -20.04
CA ALA A 110 -10.07 15.26 -20.36
C ALA A 110 -9.14 16.32 -19.72
N SER A 111 -9.64 17.49 -19.28
CA SER A 111 -8.84 18.47 -18.52
C SER A 111 -8.67 17.98 -17.08
N ASP A 112 -9.75 17.51 -16.45
CA ASP A 112 -9.73 17.06 -15.07
C ASP A 112 -9.01 15.70 -14.92
N THR A 113 -9.11 14.81 -15.91
CA THR A 113 -8.25 13.61 -15.99
C THR A 113 -6.77 13.98 -15.99
N ARG A 114 -6.35 14.97 -16.81
CA ARG A 114 -4.95 15.45 -16.82
C ARG A 114 -4.52 16.03 -15.48
N LYS A 115 -5.37 16.84 -14.84
CA LYS A 115 -5.10 17.38 -13.48
C LYS A 115 -4.90 16.25 -12.47
N GLY A 116 -5.72 15.20 -12.54
CA GLY A 116 -5.63 14.03 -11.68
C GLY A 116 -4.33 13.24 -11.86
N LEU A 117 -3.99 12.91 -13.11
CA LEU A 117 -2.74 12.21 -13.45
C LEU A 117 -1.49 13.05 -13.10
N ALA A 118 -1.51 14.36 -13.38
CA ALA A 118 -0.41 15.26 -13.02
C ALA A 118 -0.22 15.36 -11.50
N ALA A 119 -1.30 15.32 -10.70
CA ALA A 119 -1.21 15.26 -9.25
C ALA A 119 -0.59 13.94 -8.76
N ALA A 120 -0.96 12.80 -9.37
CA ALA A 120 -0.41 11.49 -9.05
C ALA A 120 1.09 11.38 -9.40
N PHE A 121 1.50 11.85 -10.59
CA PHE A 121 2.92 11.94 -10.97
C PHE A 121 3.71 12.87 -10.04
N ARG A 122 3.10 14.00 -9.65
CA ARG A 122 3.72 14.95 -8.72
C ARG A 122 4.10 14.29 -7.39
N MET A 123 3.21 13.47 -6.82
CA MET A 123 3.49 12.74 -5.57
C MET A 123 4.81 11.96 -5.66
N TRP A 124 5.03 11.22 -6.76
CA TRP A 124 6.27 10.46 -6.96
C TRP A 124 7.49 11.34 -7.22
N SER A 125 7.35 12.43 -7.98
CA SER A 125 8.45 13.37 -8.24
C SER A 125 8.93 14.11 -6.98
N GLU A 126 8.07 14.33 -5.98
CA GLU A 126 8.44 15.01 -4.73
C GLU A 126 9.29 14.13 -3.79
N VAL A 127 9.28 12.80 -3.99
CA VAL A 127 10.00 11.83 -3.14
C VAL A 127 11.16 11.12 -3.86
N SER A 128 11.34 11.29 -5.17
CA SER A 128 12.30 10.54 -5.98
C SER A 128 13.13 11.45 -6.91
N PRO A 129 14.15 10.93 -7.62
CA PRO A 129 14.86 11.70 -8.63
C PRO A 129 14.04 12.01 -9.91
N PHE A 130 12.89 11.36 -10.10
CA PHE A 130 12.12 11.41 -11.34
C PHE A 130 11.52 12.78 -11.66
N SER A 131 11.50 13.10 -12.95
CA SER A 131 10.64 14.12 -13.55
C SER A 131 9.72 13.46 -14.58
N PHE A 132 8.51 14.00 -14.74
CA PHE A 132 7.48 13.47 -15.63
C PHE A 132 6.99 14.56 -16.58
N ARG A 133 6.82 14.22 -17.86
CA ARG A 133 6.33 15.15 -18.89
C ARG A 133 5.27 14.51 -19.79
N GLU A 134 4.10 15.12 -19.88
CA GLU A 134 3.09 14.74 -20.89
C GLU A 134 3.63 15.05 -22.29
N VAL A 135 3.51 14.09 -23.20
CA VAL A 135 3.84 14.26 -24.63
C VAL A 135 2.60 14.01 -25.50
N PRO A 136 2.53 14.57 -26.73
CA PRO A 136 1.43 14.30 -27.65
C PRO A 136 1.26 12.81 -27.94
N ARG A 137 0.02 12.37 -28.17
CA ARG A 137 -0.35 10.96 -28.43
C ARG A 137 0.49 10.26 -29.51
N HIS A 138 0.90 11.00 -30.53
CA HIS A 138 1.65 10.48 -31.68
C HIS A 138 3.18 10.41 -31.44
N ALA A 139 3.68 11.00 -30.34
CA ALA A 139 5.07 10.86 -29.95
C ALA A 139 5.29 9.53 -29.21
N ASP A 140 6.52 9.03 -29.23
CA ASP A 140 6.94 7.94 -28.35
C ASP A 140 7.00 8.40 -26.88
N SER A 141 6.75 7.47 -25.97
CA SER A 141 6.77 7.73 -24.53
C SER A 141 7.06 6.49 -23.72
N ASP A 142 7.72 6.67 -22.59
CA ASP A 142 8.10 5.62 -21.65
C ASP A 142 6.87 5.01 -20.96
N LEU A 143 5.91 5.88 -20.59
CA LEU A 143 4.66 5.50 -19.94
C LEU A 143 3.48 5.71 -20.90
N LYS A 144 2.55 4.75 -20.95
CA LYS A 144 1.34 4.85 -21.79
C LYS A 144 0.10 4.66 -20.91
N ILE A 145 -0.76 5.67 -20.85
CA ILE A 145 -1.93 5.67 -19.96
C ILE A 145 -3.20 5.58 -20.79
N GLY A 146 -4.07 4.61 -20.50
CA GLY A 146 -5.37 4.46 -21.16
C GLY A 146 -6.49 4.09 -20.20
N PHE A 147 -7.70 4.52 -20.55
CA PHE A 147 -8.97 4.10 -19.98
C PHE A 147 -9.65 3.17 -20.98
N TYR A 148 -10.01 1.96 -20.58
CA TYR A 148 -10.54 0.93 -21.48
C TYR A 148 -11.74 0.20 -20.89
N SER A 149 -12.60 -0.32 -21.75
CA SER A 149 -13.64 -1.28 -21.35
C SER A 149 -13.04 -2.66 -21.04
N ILE A 150 -13.72 -3.47 -20.22
CA ILE A 150 -13.61 -4.95 -20.07
C ILE A 150 -12.57 -5.58 -21.00
N ASN A 151 -12.91 -5.81 -22.28
CA ASN A 151 -11.98 -6.32 -23.28
C ASN A 151 -11.08 -5.19 -23.81
N HIS A 152 -9.77 -5.31 -23.59
CA HIS A 152 -8.75 -4.31 -23.96
C HIS A 152 -7.40 -4.96 -24.35
N THR A 153 -6.61 -4.21 -25.13
CA THR A 153 -5.24 -4.51 -25.62
C THR A 153 -4.82 -5.99 -25.63
N ASP A 154 -4.27 -6.45 -24.52
CA ASP A 154 -3.56 -7.72 -24.33
C ASP A 154 -4.22 -8.62 -23.27
N CYS A 155 -5.40 -8.23 -22.77
CA CYS A 155 -6.04 -8.83 -21.59
C CYS A 155 -6.52 -10.29 -21.80
N LEU A 156 -6.61 -10.74 -23.05
CA LEU A 156 -6.92 -12.13 -23.42
C LEU A 156 -5.67 -13.03 -23.53
N GLU A 157 -4.49 -12.43 -23.68
CA GLU A 157 -3.21 -13.15 -23.85
C GLU A 157 -2.32 -13.06 -22.60
N SER A 158 -2.50 -12.01 -21.80
CA SER A 158 -1.74 -11.79 -20.58
C SER A 158 -2.21 -12.71 -19.44
N LEU A 159 -1.34 -13.65 -19.06
CA LEU A 159 -1.52 -14.54 -17.89
C LEU A 159 -1.52 -13.81 -16.54
N ILE A 160 -1.34 -12.49 -16.55
CA ILE A 160 -1.06 -11.64 -15.39
C ILE A 160 -2.05 -10.48 -15.29
N HIS A 161 -2.44 -9.91 -16.42
CA HIS A 161 -3.33 -8.76 -16.53
C HIS A 161 -4.61 -9.20 -17.24
N HIS A 162 -5.62 -9.57 -16.46
CA HIS A 162 -6.90 -10.01 -17.03
C HIS A 162 -7.72 -8.83 -17.57
N CYS A 163 -8.74 -9.16 -18.36
CA CYS A 163 -9.75 -8.19 -18.79
C CYS A 163 -10.52 -7.67 -17.58
N PHE A 164 -10.82 -6.37 -17.54
CA PHE A 164 -11.56 -5.78 -16.42
C PHE A 164 -12.94 -6.43 -16.26
N ASP A 165 -13.45 -6.48 -15.03
CA ASP A 165 -14.71 -7.11 -14.66
C ASP A 165 -15.90 -6.12 -14.56
N GLY A 166 -15.63 -4.82 -14.71
CA GLY A 166 -16.61 -3.75 -14.64
C GLY A 166 -16.72 -3.13 -13.25
N THR A 167 -17.85 -2.46 -12.99
CA THR A 167 -18.00 -1.58 -11.82
C THR A 167 -17.74 -2.26 -10.47
N THR A 168 -16.93 -1.60 -9.64
CA THR A 168 -16.49 -1.93 -8.27
C THR A 168 -15.46 -3.07 -8.17
N GLY A 169 -15.01 -3.64 -9.28
CA GLY A 169 -14.04 -4.74 -9.33
C GLY A 169 -12.58 -4.27 -9.43
N GLU A 170 -11.87 -4.70 -10.48
CA GLU A 170 -10.52 -4.24 -10.80
C GLU A 170 -10.56 -2.81 -11.37
N LEU A 171 -10.09 -1.85 -10.56
CA LEU A 171 -10.16 -0.43 -10.91
C LEU A 171 -9.12 -0.04 -11.98
N ALA A 172 -7.94 -0.66 -11.94
CA ALA A 172 -6.81 -0.40 -12.82
C ALA A 172 -5.73 -1.47 -12.65
N HIS A 173 -4.81 -1.54 -13.60
CA HIS A 173 -3.52 -2.23 -13.44
C HIS A 173 -2.39 -1.51 -14.18
N ALA A 174 -1.15 -1.88 -13.88
CA ALA A 174 0.04 -1.34 -14.53
C ALA A 174 1.16 -2.37 -14.72
N PHE A 175 1.92 -2.15 -15.79
CA PHE A 175 3.04 -2.98 -16.19
C PHE A 175 4.34 -2.38 -15.68
N PHE A 176 5.20 -3.24 -15.13
CA PHE A 176 6.52 -2.85 -14.65
C PHE A 176 7.43 -2.29 -15.77
N PRO A 177 8.48 -1.53 -15.42
CA PRO A 177 9.50 -1.12 -16.37
C PRO A 177 10.13 -2.32 -17.10
N PRO A 178 10.50 -2.21 -18.40
CA PRO A 178 10.43 -1.01 -19.23
C PRO A 178 9.11 -0.89 -20.03
N ASN A 179 8.06 -1.66 -19.73
CA ASN A 179 6.81 -1.60 -20.52
C ASN A 179 6.00 -0.33 -20.19
N GLY A 180 5.84 -0.02 -18.90
CA GLY A 180 5.34 1.28 -18.43
C GLY A 180 3.88 1.60 -18.76
N GLU A 181 3.11 0.63 -19.24
CA GLU A 181 1.69 0.85 -19.51
C GLU A 181 0.86 0.86 -18.22
N ILE A 182 -0.18 1.69 -18.22
CA ILE A 182 -1.14 1.83 -17.12
C ILE A 182 -2.53 1.85 -17.75
N HIS A 183 -3.39 0.92 -17.36
CA HIS A 183 -4.74 0.80 -17.85
C HIS A 183 -5.73 0.99 -16.69
N PHE A 184 -6.76 1.80 -16.91
CA PHE A 184 -7.87 2.04 -15.96
C PHE A 184 -9.16 1.48 -16.54
N ASP A 185 -10.03 0.88 -15.73
CA ASP A 185 -11.37 0.49 -16.21
C ASP A 185 -12.23 1.74 -16.45
N ASP A 186 -12.79 1.84 -17.65
CA ASP A 186 -13.68 2.91 -18.07
C ASP A 186 -15.16 2.65 -17.71
N HIS A 187 -15.48 1.50 -17.10
CA HIS A 187 -16.76 1.32 -16.40
C HIS A 187 -16.78 2.02 -15.03
N GLU A 188 -15.61 2.34 -14.47
CA GLU A 188 -15.52 3.02 -13.19
C GLU A 188 -15.96 4.48 -13.23
N TYR A 189 -16.52 4.94 -12.11
CA TYR A 189 -17.02 6.30 -11.95
C TYR A 189 -15.94 7.20 -11.35
N TRP A 190 -14.91 7.46 -12.15
CA TRP A 190 -13.79 8.32 -11.81
C TRP A 190 -14.21 9.73 -11.38
N ILE A 191 -13.63 10.21 -10.28
CA ILE A 191 -13.76 11.58 -9.77
C ILE A 191 -12.40 12.13 -9.34
N LEU A 192 -12.32 13.46 -9.22
CA LEU A 192 -11.26 14.13 -8.45
C LEU A 192 -11.78 14.38 -7.04
N GLY A 193 -11.15 13.78 -6.03
CA GLY A 193 -11.58 13.86 -4.64
C GLY A 193 -11.95 12.49 -4.06
N ASN A 194 -12.20 12.45 -2.74
CA ASN A 194 -12.24 11.21 -1.98
C ASN A 194 -13.27 10.19 -2.51
N THR A 195 -12.83 8.93 -2.63
CA THR A 195 -13.67 7.77 -2.95
C THR A 195 -14.89 7.72 -2.02
N ARG A 196 -16.09 7.57 -2.59
CA ARG A 196 -17.36 7.59 -1.84
C ARG A 196 -18.50 6.92 -2.60
N PHE A 197 -19.43 6.30 -1.88
CA PHE A 197 -20.64 5.74 -2.50
C PHE A 197 -21.62 6.85 -2.95
N SER A 198 -22.29 6.63 -4.08
CA SER A 198 -23.28 7.53 -4.64
C SER A 198 -24.67 6.88 -4.66
N TRP A 199 -25.44 7.10 -3.59
CA TRP A 199 -26.81 6.57 -3.43
C TRP A 199 -27.74 6.87 -4.63
N LYS A 200 -27.56 8.01 -5.31
CA LYS A 200 -28.34 8.38 -6.50
C LYS A 200 -28.02 7.50 -7.73
N LYS A 201 -26.82 6.94 -7.82
CA LYS A 201 -26.36 6.11 -8.95
C LYS A 201 -26.21 4.62 -8.59
N GLY A 202 -26.21 4.26 -7.31
CA GLY A 202 -26.00 2.89 -6.85
C GLY A 202 -24.56 2.38 -6.98
N VAL A 203 -23.58 3.28 -7.16
CA VAL A 203 -22.18 2.95 -7.48
C VAL A 203 -21.19 3.70 -6.59
N TRP A 204 -19.99 3.15 -6.44
CA TRP A 204 -18.85 3.90 -5.91
C TRP A 204 -18.35 4.93 -6.90
N LEU A 205 -17.94 6.09 -6.39
CA LEU A 205 -17.18 7.10 -7.13
C LEU A 205 -15.73 7.00 -6.67
N THR A 206 -14.80 6.86 -7.60
CA THR A 206 -13.42 6.43 -7.32
C THR A 206 -12.42 7.57 -7.52
N ASP A 207 -11.57 7.83 -6.52
CA ASP A 207 -10.56 8.89 -6.58
C ASP A 207 -9.44 8.54 -7.58
N LEU A 208 -9.47 9.17 -8.75
CA LEU A 208 -8.49 8.92 -9.82
C LEU A 208 -7.06 9.19 -9.34
N VAL A 209 -6.85 10.21 -8.49
CA VAL A 209 -5.49 10.57 -8.03
C VAL A 209 -4.88 9.46 -7.18
N HIS A 210 -5.71 8.80 -6.36
CA HIS A 210 -5.27 7.70 -5.51
C HIS A 210 -4.89 6.49 -6.36
N VAL A 211 -5.80 6.00 -7.20
CA VAL A 211 -5.55 4.80 -8.02
C VAL A 211 -4.39 5.05 -8.99
N ALA A 212 -4.35 6.20 -9.66
CA ALA A 212 -3.23 6.53 -10.53
C ALA A 212 -1.90 6.60 -9.78
N ALA A 213 -1.87 7.10 -8.54
CA ALA A 213 -0.63 7.11 -7.76
C ALA A 213 -0.19 5.70 -7.33
N HIS A 214 -1.13 4.77 -7.13
CA HIS A 214 -0.81 3.34 -6.93
C HIS A 214 -0.19 2.74 -8.20
N GLU A 215 -0.88 2.86 -9.34
CA GLU A 215 -0.43 2.29 -10.61
C GLU A 215 0.89 2.88 -11.12
N ILE A 216 1.12 4.18 -10.91
CA ILE A 216 2.43 4.80 -11.21
C ILE A 216 3.53 4.17 -10.33
N GLY A 217 3.23 3.75 -9.09
CA GLY A 217 4.18 2.99 -8.28
C GLY A 217 4.60 1.67 -8.94
N HIS A 218 3.64 0.91 -9.47
CA HIS A 218 3.91 -0.28 -10.30
C HIS A 218 4.72 0.05 -11.56
N ALA A 219 4.33 1.09 -12.31
CA ALA A 219 5.05 1.56 -13.50
C ALA A 219 6.45 2.15 -13.19
N LEU A 220 6.76 2.40 -11.91
CA LEU A 220 8.10 2.75 -11.41
C LEU A 220 8.85 1.53 -10.83
N GLY A 221 8.30 0.31 -10.90
CA GLY A 221 8.98 -0.92 -10.45
C GLY A 221 8.65 -1.38 -9.03
N LEU A 222 7.69 -0.74 -8.36
CA LEU A 222 7.29 -1.10 -7.01
C LEU A 222 6.20 -2.17 -6.98
N MET A 223 6.33 -3.22 -6.17
CA MET A 223 5.26 -4.21 -5.93
C MET A 223 4.32 -3.78 -4.79
N HIS A 224 3.25 -4.55 -4.53
CA HIS A 224 2.39 -4.33 -3.37
C HIS A 224 3.15 -4.33 -2.03
N SER A 225 2.79 -3.42 -1.13
CA SER A 225 3.25 -3.38 0.26
C SER A 225 2.35 -4.22 1.17
N LEU A 226 2.94 -4.85 2.18
CA LEU A 226 2.23 -5.51 3.29
C LEU A 226 1.82 -4.52 4.41
N ASN A 227 2.12 -3.23 4.27
CA ASN A 227 1.69 -2.20 5.22
C ASN A 227 0.27 -1.73 4.86
N PRO A 228 -0.77 -1.97 5.68
CA PRO A 228 -2.15 -1.56 5.36
C PRO A 228 -2.37 -0.04 5.35
N SER A 229 -1.37 0.76 5.71
CA SER A 229 -1.37 2.22 5.58
C SER A 229 -0.52 2.75 4.41
N ALA A 230 0.02 1.87 3.57
CA ALA A 230 0.72 2.23 2.34
C ALA A 230 -0.29 2.55 1.21
N LEU A 231 0.06 3.51 0.36
CA LEU A 231 -0.57 3.74 -0.94
C LEU A 231 -0.43 2.50 -1.83
N MET A 232 0.72 1.81 -1.79
CA MET A 232 0.97 0.56 -2.52
C MET A 232 0.39 -0.69 -1.85
N HIS A 233 -0.51 -0.57 -0.87
CA HIS A 233 -1.18 -1.76 -0.31
C HIS A 233 -2.23 -2.30 -1.30
N ILE A 234 -2.38 -3.62 -1.41
CA ILE A 234 -3.34 -4.23 -2.37
C ILE A 234 -4.79 -3.74 -2.18
N ASN A 235 -5.20 -3.47 -0.94
CA ASN A 235 -6.52 -2.90 -0.63
C ASN A 235 -6.48 -1.36 -0.45
N ALA A 236 -5.45 -0.65 -0.90
CA ALA A 236 -5.25 0.77 -0.62
C ALA A 236 -6.43 1.64 -1.08
N THR A 237 -7.06 1.27 -2.18
CA THR A 237 -8.23 1.93 -2.78
C THR A 237 -9.40 2.10 -1.79
N LEU A 238 -9.55 1.17 -0.83
CA LEU A 238 -10.53 1.23 0.28
C LEU A 238 -10.06 2.10 1.48
N THR A 239 -8.76 2.39 1.59
CA THR A 239 -8.16 3.06 2.76
C THR A 239 -8.13 4.60 2.66
N GLY A 240 -8.42 5.16 1.48
CA GLY A 240 -8.48 6.60 1.24
C GLY A 240 -7.17 7.36 1.47
N LYS A 241 -6.01 6.69 1.52
CA LYS A 241 -4.70 7.32 1.74
C LYS A 241 -4.30 8.15 0.51
N LYS A 242 -3.84 9.38 0.74
CA LYS A 242 -3.43 10.33 -0.31
C LYS A 242 -1.97 10.74 -0.25
N THR A 243 -1.19 10.02 0.56
CA THR A 243 0.20 10.34 0.87
C THR A 243 1.04 9.11 0.65
N ILE A 244 2.14 9.23 -0.10
CA ILE A 244 3.16 8.20 -0.19
C ILE A 244 3.65 7.91 1.24
N SER A 245 3.55 6.66 1.68
CA SER A 245 3.98 6.28 3.01
C SER A 245 5.49 6.10 3.07
N GLN A 246 6.01 5.96 4.27
CA GLN A 246 7.44 5.80 4.46
C GLN A 246 7.98 4.51 3.80
N ASP A 247 7.15 3.48 3.60
CA ASP A 247 7.50 2.20 2.97
C ASP A 247 7.83 2.36 1.48
N GLU A 248 7.01 3.10 0.72
CA GLU A 248 7.25 3.40 -0.69
C GLU A 248 8.47 4.29 -0.91
N VAL A 249 8.68 5.29 -0.05
CA VAL A 249 9.89 6.13 -0.10
C VAL A 249 11.14 5.26 0.03
N TRP A 250 11.07 4.20 0.85
CA TRP A 250 12.16 3.24 0.99
C TRP A 250 12.31 2.33 -0.23
N GLY A 251 11.20 1.86 -0.81
CA GLY A 251 11.20 1.08 -2.05
C GLY A 251 11.83 1.86 -3.22
N ILE A 252 11.37 3.10 -3.45
CA ILE A 252 11.83 3.94 -4.55
C ILE A 252 13.30 4.37 -4.36
N HIS A 253 13.72 4.73 -3.15
CA HIS A 253 15.14 5.04 -2.88
C HIS A 253 16.04 3.81 -3.03
N ARG A 254 15.54 2.60 -2.74
CA ARG A 254 16.32 1.37 -2.93
C ARG A 254 16.52 1.02 -4.41
N LEU A 255 15.56 1.33 -5.28
CA LEU A 255 15.66 1.12 -6.74
C LEU A 255 16.49 2.20 -7.45
N TYR A 256 16.31 3.46 -7.07
CA TYR A 256 16.74 4.63 -7.84
C TYR A 256 17.69 5.59 -7.11
N GLY A 257 17.95 5.35 -5.82
CA GLY A 257 18.63 6.31 -4.96
C GLY A 257 17.74 7.50 -4.63
N CYS A 258 18.36 8.54 -4.08
CA CYS A 258 17.68 9.76 -3.66
C CYS A 258 18.43 11.00 -4.17
N LYS A 259 17.74 12.14 -4.15
CA LYS A 259 18.24 13.41 -4.71
C LYS A 259 18.45 14.45 -3.61
N ASP A 260 19.48 15.28 -3.79
CA ASP A 260 19.70 16.44 -2.94
C ASP A 260 18.70 17.55 -3.23
N ARG A 261 18.20 18.17 -2.16
CA ARG A 261 17.18 19.24 -2.21
C ARG A 261 17.80 20.63 -2.30
N LEU A 262 19.10 20.78 -2.04
CA LEU A 262 19.80 22.07 -2.04
C LEU A 262 21.07 21.99 -2.91
N PHE A 263 21.28 23.00 -3.77
CA PHE A 263 22.48 23.07 -4.62
C PHE A 263 23.80 23.17 -3.81
N MET A 264 23.73 23.63 -2.56
CA MET A 264 24.90 23.79 -1.67
C MET A 264 25.44 22.48 -1.09
N CYS A 265 24.76 21.34 -1.27
CA CYS A 265 25.13 20.06 -0.65
C CYS A 265 26.61 19.65 -0.88
N PRO A 266 27.20 19.76 -2.10
CA PRO A 266 28.62 19.47 -2.32
C PRO A 266 29.58 20.46 -1.64
N SER A 267 29.16 21.69 -1.34
CA SER A 267 29.96 22.65 -0.56
C SER A 267 29.93 22.31 0.94
N TRP A 268 28.75 21.97 1.45
CA TRP A 268 28.56 21.59 2.85
C TRP A 268 29.25 20.26 3.19
N ALA A 269 29.18 19.27 2.29
CA ALA A 269 29.88 18.00 2.46
C ALA A 269 31.40 18.18 2.53
N ARG A 270 31.99 18.99 1.64
CA ARG A 270 33.43 19.36 1.71
C ARG A 270 33.81 20.10 3.00
N LYS A 271 32.87 20.77 3.66
CA LYS A 271 33.05 21.38 5.00
C LYS A 271 32.83 20.38 6.16
N GLY A 272 32.67 19.09 5.88
CA GLY A 272 32.44 18.03 6.86
C GLY A 272 31.03 18.00 7.46
N PHE A 273 30.02 18.59 6.79
CA PHE A 273 28.68 18.67 7.35
C PHE A 273 27.95 17.31 7.37
N CYS A 274 28.36 16.33 6.56
CA CYS A 274 27.79 14.97 6.61
C CYS A 274 27.88 14.37 8.01
N GLU A 275 29.02 14.54 8.68
CA GLU A 275 29.23 14.13 10.07
C GLU A 275 28.70 15.20 11.03
N LYS A 276 29.26 16.42 10.97
CA LYS A 276 29.02 17.50 11.96
C LYS A 276 27.57 17.98 12.01
N ARG A 277 26.82 17.86 10.92
CA ARG A 277 25.42 18.31 10.77
C ARG A 277 24.54 17.24 10.13
N ARG A 278 24.80 15.97 10.45
CA ARG A 278 24.13 14.77 9.94
C ARG A 278 22.60 14.86 9.83
N LYS A 279 21.88 15.39 10.83
CA LYS A 279 20.41 15.57 10.76
C LYS A 279 19.97 16.52 9.63
N LEU A 280 20.68 17.63 9.44
CA LEU A 280 20.42 18.62 8.39
C LEU A 280 20.75 18.04 7.02
N MET A 281 21.91 17.37 6.91
CA MET A 281 22.31 16.71 5.67
C MET A 281 21.39 15.54 5.30
N LYS A 282 20.88 14.73 6.24
CA LYS A 282 19.83 13.72 5.96
C LYS A 282 18.54 14.32 5.41
N LYS A 283 18.14 15.51 5.85
CA LYS A 283 16.89 16.17 5.41
C LYS A 283 17.02 16.86 4.04
N HIS A 284 18.19 17.39 3.72
CA HIS A 284 18.39 18.28 2.56
C HIS A 284 19.44 17.81 1.55
N CYS A 285 20.40 16.99 1.99
CA CYS A 285 21.55 16.51 1.22
C CYS A 285 21.76 14.98 1.34
N PRO A 286 20.72 14.13 1.23
CA PRO A 286 20.86 12.70 1.47
C PRO A 286 21.62 11.96 0.37
N SER A 287 21.79 12.54 -0.82
CA SER A 287 22.55 11.97 -1.94
C SER A 287 24.05 12.23 -1.77
N THR A 288 24.47 13.50 -1.63
CA THR A 288 25.90 13.85 -1.46
C THR A 288 26.56 13.15 -0.27
N CYS A 289 25.82 12.88 0.82
CA CYS A 289 26.36 12.22 2.01
C CYS A 289 26.09 10.69 2.08
N ASP A 290 25.63 10.07 0.99
CA ASP A 290 25.24 8.64 0.93
C ASP A 290 24.27 8.19 2.05
N PHE A 291 23.32 9.05 2.37
CA PHE A 291 22.26 8.76 3.34
C PHE A 291 21.01 8.14 2.71
N CYS A 292 20.92 8.06 1.38
CA CYS A 292 19.81 7.40 0.66
C CYS A 292 19.56 5.97 1.13
N TYR A 293 20.63 5.25 1.50
CA TYR A 293 20.59 3.85 1.93
C TYR A 293 20.88 3.67 3.42
N GLU A 294 20.99 4.76 4.18
CA GLU A 294 21.41 4.70 5.58
C GLU A 294 20.21 4.52 6.52
N PHE A 295 19.66 3.31 6.42
CA PHE A 295 18.49 2.82 7.12
C PHE A 295 18.76 2.50 8.60
N PRO A 296 17.73 2.55 9.49
CA PRO A 296 17.94 2.35 10.93
C PRO A 296 18.23 0.90 11.36
N PHE A 297 18.59 0.01 10.42
CA PHE A 297 18.80 -1.41 10.67
C PHE A 297 20.06 -1.85 9.95
N PRO A 298 21.04 -2.43 10.65
CA PRO A 298 22.23 -2.95 10.00
C PRO A 298 21.82 -4.00 8.97
N ALA A 299 22.45 -3.97 7.80
CA ALA A 299 22.32 -5.02 6.81
C ALA A 299 22.91 -6.31 7.39
N ILE A 300 22.07 -7.12 8.05
CA ILE A 300 22.48 -8.44 8.55
C ILE A 300 22.96 -9.22 7.31
N PRO A 301 24.21 -9.72 7.29
CA PRO A 301 24.73 -10.44 6.14
C PRO A 301 23.81 -11.60 5.80
N SER A 302 23.68 -11.89 4.50
CA SER A 302 22.79 -12.93 3.97
C SER A 302 23.04 -14.24 4.72
N THR A 303 22.16 -14.57 5.66
CA THR A 303 22.40 -15.70 6.55
C THR A 303 22.42 -16.97 5.69
N LEU A 304 23.41 -17.83 5.93
CA LEU A 304 23.59 -19.07 5.19
C LEU A 304 22.25 -19.82 5.04
N PRO A 305 21.95 -20.34 3.83
CA PRO A 305 20.70 -21.07 3.60
C PRO A 305 20.60 -22.24 4.58
N PRO A 306 19.40 -22.55 5.12
CA PRO A 306 19.26 -23.58 6.13
C PRO A 306 19.77 -24.94 5.62
N PRO A 307 20.30 -25.83 6.50
CA PRO A 307 21.16 -26.95 6.10
C PRO A 307 20.55 -28.04 5.19
N ARG A 308 19.28 -27.89 4.79
CA ARG A 308 18.52 -28.85 3.96
C ARG A 308 17.75 -28.13 2.84
N THR A 309 18.34 -27.09 2.27
CA THR A 309 17.74 -26.33 1.16
C THR A 309 17.94 -27.06 -0.17
N LYS A 310 16.87 -27.49 -0.84
CA LYS A 310 16.92 -28.09 -2.18
C LYS A 310 16.93 -27.02 -3.27
N THR A 311 18.02 -26.88 -4.01
CA THR A 311 18.06 -26.00 -5.19
C THR A 311 17.29 -26.63 -6.35
N LYS A 312 16.46 -25.85 -7.05
CA LYS A 312 15.86 -26.19 -8.35
C LYS A 312 16.16 -25.06 -9.33
N THR A 313 16.75 -25.38 -10.47
CA THR A 313 16.86 -24.47 -11.61
C THR A 313 15.66 -24.72 -12.54
N VAL A 314 14.95 -23.67 -12.95
CA VAL A 314 13.67 -23.78 -13.68
C VAL A 314 13.64 -22.75 -14.81
N SER A 315 13.18 -23.15 -15.99
CA SER A 315 12.90 -22.21 -17.10
C SER A 315 11.78 -21.24 -16.73
N GLU A 316 11.87 -20.01 -17.22
CA GLU A 316 10.84 -18.98 -17.06
C GLU A 316 9.47 -19.42 -17.61
N GLY A 317 8.40 -18.88 -17.03
CA GLY A 317 7.00 -19.21 -17.33
C GLY A 317 6.48 -20.52 -16.73
N ARG A 318 7.34 -21.39 -16.16
CA ARG A 318 6.90 -22.71 -15.66
C ARG A 318 6.32 -22.65 -14.25
N ASN A 319 5.15 -23.27 -14.04
CA ASN A 319 4.58 -23.47 -12.70
C ASN A 319 5.42 -24.47 -11.88
N VAL A 320 5.74 -24.11 -10.64
CA VAL A 320 6.52 -24.90 -9.68
C VAL A 320 5.73 -25.08 -8.39
N THR A 321 5.24 -26.29 -8.16
CA THR A 321 4.59 -26.66 -6.89
C THR A 321 5.57 -27.22 -5.86
N PHE A 322 5.39 -26.80 -4.62
CA PHE A 322 6.02 -27.31 -3.41
C PHE A 322 4.95 -27.95 -2.54
N ARG A 323 5.23 -29.11 -1.96
CA ARG A 323 4.36 -29.77 -0.98
C ARG A 323 5.08 -29.85 0.35
N CYS A 324 4.36 -29.59 1.42
CA CYS A 324 4.88 -29.58 2.78
C CYS A 324 4.08 -30.50 3.69
N GLY A 325 4.68 -30.94 4.79
CA GLY A 325 3.98 -31.67 5.85
C GLY A 325 3.50 -33.09 5.50
N GLN A 326 3.47 -33.52 4.24
CA GLN A 326 2.91 -34.82 3.80
C GLN A 326 3.38 -36.02 4.66
N LYS A 327 4.68 -36.12 4.95
CA LYS A 327 5.25 -37.20 5.79
C LYS A 327 4.86 -37.15 7.28
N ILE A 328 4.20 -36.09 7.74
CA ILE A 328 3.78 -35.86 9.13
C ILE A 328 2.32 -35.40 9.26
N ILE A 329 1.47 -35.61 8.24
CA ILE A 329 0.03 -35.25 8.26
C ILE A 329 -0.65 -35.74 9.55
N HIS A 330 -0.37 -36.98 9.96
CA HIS A 330 -0.88 -37.58 11.20
C HIS A 330 -0.61 -36.75 12.48
N LYS A 331 0.40 -35.87 12.49
CA LYS A 331 0.72 -35.04 13.66
C LYS A 331 -0.21 -33.84 13.84
N LYS A 332 -1.06 -33.50 12.86
CA LYS A 332 -1.99 -32.35 12.88
C LYS A 332 -1.31 -31.04 13.30
N GLY A 333 -0.30 -30.61 12.53
CA GLY A 333 0.37 -29.32 12.69
C GLY A 333 -0.09 -28.32 11.62
N LYS A 334 -0.13 -27.02 11.97
CA LYS A 334 -0.43 -25.94 11.03
C LYS A 334 0.82 -25.61 10.20
N VAL A 335 0.62 -25.40 8.91
CA VAL A 335 1.65 -25.11 7.93
C VAL A 335 1.85 -23.59 7.82
N TYR A 336 3.09 -23.16 7.65
CA TYR A 336 3.46 -21.76 7.44
C TYR A 336 4.50 -21.70 6.32
N TRP A 337 4.20 -20.95 5.26
CA TRP A 337 5.07 -20.74 4.11
C TRP A 337 5.84 -19.44 4.23
N TYR A 338 7.09 -19.42 3.75
CA TYR A 338 7.96 -18.25 3.79
C TYR A 338 8.72 -18.11 2.47
N LYS A 339 8.95 -16.88 2.00
CA LYS A 339 9.93 -16.55 0.94
C LYS A 339 11.02 -15.68 1.54
N ASP A 340 12.29 -16.06 1.38
CA ASP A 340 13.47 -15.30 1.82
C ASP A 340 13.43 -14.82 3.29
N LYS A 341 12.78 -15.66 4.13
CA LYS A 341 12.47 -15.54 5.57
C LYS A 341 11.25 -14.68 5.95
N GLU A 342 10.51 -14.15 4.98
CA GLU A 342 9.25 -13.44 5.19
C GLU A 342 8.08 -14.42 5.14
N LEU A 343 7.11 -14.29 6.05
CA LEU A 343 5.92 -15.15 6.08
C LEU A 343 4.99 -14.80 4.91
N LEU A 344 4.57 -15.81 4.15
CA LEU A 344 3.58 -15.70 3.10
C LEU A 344 2.20 -15.93 3.72
N GLU A 345 1.39 -14.87 3.77
CA GLU A 345 0.05 -14.88 4.39
C GLU A 345 -1.09 -14.92 3.36
N TYR A 346 -0.81 -14.62 2.08
CA TYR A 346 -1.81 -14.47 1.01
C TYR A 346 -1.35 -15.12 -0.30
N SER A 347 -2.32 -15.58 -1.09
CA SER A 347 -2.13 -15.95 -2.50
C SER A 347 -2.17 -14.70 -3.38
N TYR A 348 -1.34 -14.69 -4.42
CA TYR A 348 -1.35 -13.73 -5.52
C TYR A 348 -1.78 -14.48 -6.80
N PRO A 349 -3.00 -14.23 -7.34
CA PRO A 349 -3.46 -14.82 -8.60
C PRO A 349 -2.41 -14.68 -9.71
N GLY A 350 -2.25 -15.70 -10.56
CA GLY A 350 -1.22 -15.74 -11.61
C GLY A 350 0.23 -15.89 -11.13
N TYR A 351 0.58 -15.57 -9.88
CA TYR A 351 1.98 -15.49 -9.43
C TYR A 351 2.38 -16.51 -8.38
N LEU A 352 1.57 -16.66 -7.33
CA LEU A 352 1.86 -17.47 -6.15
C LEU A 352 0.55 -17.92 -5.48
N SER A 353 0.26 -19.22 -5.51
CA SER A 353 -0.90 -19.80 -4.83
C SER A 353 -0.45 -20.47 -3.54
N LEU A 354 -1.05 -20.09 -2.41
CA LEU A 354 -0.95 -20.76 -1.11
C LEU A 354 -2.19 -21.61 -0.87
N ASN A 355 -1.98 -22.89 -0.55
CA ASN A 355 -2.96 -23.79 0.05
C ASN A 355 -2.37 -24.38 1.35
N ASP A 356 -3.22 -25.04 2.15
CA ASP A 356 -2.83 -25.54 3.47
C ASP A 356 -1.62 -26.47 3.47
N ASP A 357 -1.48 -27.38 2.49
CA ASP A 357 -0.38 -28.35 2.41
C ASP A 357 0.60 -28.13 1.24
N HIS A 358 0.27 -27.23 0.30
CA HIS A 358 1.06 -26.99 -0.90
C HIS A 358 1.04 -25.51 -1.34
N MET A 359 2.09 -25.10 -2.02
CA MET A 359 2.25 -23.78 -2.60
C MET A 359 2.72 -23.92 -4.05
N SER A 360 2.21 -23.10 -4.95
CA SER A 360 2.63 -23.05 -6.36
C SER A 360 3.09 -21.65 -6.73
N ILE A 361 4.10 -21.53 -7.60
CA ILE A 361 4.60 -20.24 -8.12
C ILE A 361 4.82 -20.37 -9.63
N ILE A 362 4.71 -19.28 -10.39
CA ILE A 362 5.25 -19.26 -11.77
C ILE A 362 6.73 -18.84 -11.71
N ALA A 363 7.63 -19.68 -12.21
CA ALA A 363 9.05 -19.38 -12.29
C ALA A 363 9.30 -18.18 -13.22
N ASN A 364 9.80 -17.10 -12.67
CA ASN A 364 10.18 -15.85 -13.34
C ASN A 364 11.17 -15.11 -12.43
N ALA A 365 11.71 -13.97 -12.86
CA ALA A 365 12.67 -13.20 -12.06
C ALA A 365 12.09 -12.74 -10.70
N ILE A 366 10.76 -12.61 -10.59
CA ILE A 366 10.03 -12.25 -9.37
C ILE A 366 10.04 -13.40 -8.35
N ASN A 367 9.84 -14.63 -8.82
CA ASN A 367 9.74 -15.84 -7.99
C ASN A 367 11.06 -16.60 -7.82
N GLU A 368 12.19 -16.00 -8.19
CA GLU A 368 13.50 -16.48 -7.74
C GLU A 368 13.68 -16.19 -6.23
N GLY A 369 14.32 -17.11 -5.50
CA GLY A 369 14.54 -16.96 -4.05
C GLY A 369 14.50 -18.27 -3.26
N THR A 370 14.56 -18.14 -1.94
CA THR A 370 14.58 -19.29 -1.00
C THR A 370 13.24 -19.42 -0.28
N TYR A 371 12.41 -20.34 -0.75
CA TYR A 371 11.15 -20.70 -0.12
C TYR A 371 11.36 -21.67 1.03
N THR A 372 10.67 -21.48 2.15
CA THR A 372 10.74 -22.35 3.33
C THR A 372 9.35 -22.62 3.86
N CYS A 373 9.03 -23.88 4.08
CA CYS A 373 7.86 -24.28 4.84
C CYS A 373 8.25 -24.70 6.26
N ILE A 374 7.49 -24.26 7.26
CA ILE A 374 7.60 -24.68 8.65
C ILE A 374 6.25 -25.24 9.09
N VAL A 375 6.21 -26.48 9.57
CA VAL A 375 5.00 -27.05 10.20
C VAL A 375 5.14 -26.92 11.71
N LYS A 376 4.20 -26.25 12.37
CA LYS A 376 4.19 -26.04 13.83
C LYS A 376 2.97 -26.69 14.49
N LYS A 377 3.10 -27.13 15.73
CA LYS A 377 1.97 -27.55 16.58
C LYS A 377 2.14 -26.91 17.95
N LYS A 378 1.20 -26.02 18.30
CA LYS A 378 1.45 -24.98 19.32
C LYS A 378 2.74 -24.24 18.94
N GLU A 379 3.66 -24.03 19.87
CA GLU A 379 4.94 -23.36 19.58
C GLU A 379 6.04 -24.29 19.04
N ARG A 380 5.84 -25.62 19.07
CA ARG A 380 6.87 -26.58 18.64
C ARG A 380 6.91 -26.73 17.12
N ILE A 381 8.07 -26.46 16.54
CA ILE A 381 8.36 -26.80 15.13
C ILE A 381 8.45 -28.33 15.00
N LEU A 382 7.64 -28.90 14.12
CA LEU A 382 7.62 -30.34 13.81
C LEU A 382 8.56 -30.70 12.67
N THR A 383 8.66 -29.82 11.66
CA THR A 383 9.58 -29.98 10.53
C THR A 383 9.77 -28.66 9.80
N THR A 384 10.86 -28.56 9.06
CA THR A 384 11.19 -27.43 8.17
C THR A 384 11.71 -28.00 6.85
N TYR A 385 11.15 -27.52 5.74
CA TYR A 385 11.60 -27.85 4.38
C TYR A 385 11.96 -26.55 3.67
N SER A 386 13.09 -26.51 2.97
CA SER A 386 13.51 -25.33 2.22
C SER A 386 13.86 -25.70 0.78
N TRP A 387 13.53 -24.80 -0.14
CA TRP A 387 13.82 -24.89 -1.55
C TRP A 387 14.40 -23.56 -2.03
N ARG A 388 15.44 -23.60 -2.86
CA ARG A 388 15.96 -22.42 -3.55
C ARG A 388 15.61 -22.54 -5.02
N ILE A 389 14.80 -21.62 -5.52
CA ILE A 389 14.54 -21.49 -6.95
C ILE A 389 15.62 -20.63 -7.57
N ARG A 390 15.99 -20.96 -8.80
CA ARG A 390 16.83 -20.18 -9.70
C ARG A 390 16.25 -20.25 -11.11
N LEU A 391 16.30 -19.17 -11.85
CA LEU A 391 16.00 -19.24 -13.28
C LEU A 391 17.09 -19.98 -14.06
N ARG A 392 16.68 -20.65 -15.15
CA ARG A 392 17.58 -21.09 -16.21
C ARG A 392 17.58 -20.01 -17.30
N HIS A 393 18.61 -19.18 -17.27
CA HIS A 393 18.99 -18.33 -18.40
C HIS A 393 19.48 -19.20 -19.58
#